data_AF-A0A935ZR49-F1
#
_entry.id   AF-A0A935ZR49-F1
#
_cell.length_a   1.000
_cell.length_b   1.000
_cell.length_c   1.000
_cell.angle_alpha   90.00
_cell.angle_beta   90.00
_cell.angle_gamma   90.00
#
_symmetry.space_group_name_H-M   'P 1'
#
loop_
_entity.id
_entity.type
_entity.pdbx_description
1 polymer ?
#
loop_
_entity_poly.entity_id
_entity_poly.type
_entity_poly.pdbx_seq_one_letter_code
_entity_poly.pdbx_strand_id
1 'polypeptide(L)'
;MRVCLAVGPVAFCVAGCVADDGDDEAELRELPLTPEQPVFAVGAPLPGAYCDIQVTGVGNVAMEEDYLPHVIQCENGGANLEALKAQAIAARSVAYYSIATSGSICDGQGCQVYSCGSNPLPVHYQAVQETSGVYLNYNNTLTYGFFVAGDSSVGSPSCVGVDGNASTEHWVTYNEGRSGTDVEQTELGYVFNPGDSGYGQNRGCMGQWAARCLENDNGYDSTAILQFFYGDDIVLTQASGECVVPLPGSSDTGAVDSSGGAMDSSGGAVDSSSDGGVTTAPMTTTTTAGGEGGSQSGGESSGVSGDVSASDGTGAGDADGGDALPDTFGENTDAPQGCACGLGDGEPPSWWLLAALPWLGRRRRPR
;
A
#
# COMPACT_ATOMS: atom_id res chain seq x y z
N MET A 1 36.48 -39.85 49.89
CA MET A 1 37.53 -39.15 50.68
C MET A 1 36.92 -37.83 51.15
N ARG A 2 36.83 -37.63 52.47
CA ARG A 2 36.32 -36.39 53.07
C ARG A 2 37.36 -35.29 52.93
N VAL A 3 36.94 -34.10 52.52
CA VAL A 3 37.60 -32.84 52.89
C VAL A 3 36.50 -31.86 53.27
N CYS A 4 36.41 -31.56 54.57
CA CYS A 4 35.72 -30.40 55.09
C CYS A 4 36.68 -29.21 55.04
N LEU A 5 36.22 -28.03 54.63
CA LEU A 5 36.83 -26.77 55.02
C LEU A 5 35.73 -25.82 55.49
N ALA A 6 35.96 -25.24 56.67
CA ALA A 6 35.08 -24.32 57.37
C ALA A 6 35.70 -22.93 57.35
N VAL A 7 34.89 -21.91 57.06
CA VAL A 7 35.05 -20.47 57.35
C VAL A 7 33.61 -19.94 57.33
N GLY A 8 32.96 -19.37 58.36
CA GLY A 8 33.34 -18.36 59.35
C GLY A 8 32.29 -17.23 59.21
N PRO A 9 31.53 -16.82 60.25
CA PRO A 9 30.39 -15.92 60.07
C PRO A 9 30.83 -14.45 60.02
N VAL A 10 30.29 -13.71 59.05
CA VAL A 10 30.42 -12.25 58.98
C VAL A 10 29.29 -11.63 59.81
N ALA A 11 29.67 -10.91 60.86
CA ALA A 11 28.77 -10.04 61.61
C ALA A 11 28.44 -8.81 60.76
N PHE A 12 27.16 -8.64 60.41
CA PHE A 12 26.66 -7.40 59.81
C PHE A 12 25.96 -6.56 60.88
N CYS A 13 26.45 -5.34 61.05
CA CYS A 13 25.89 -4.33 61.93
C CYS A 13 24.48 -3.93 61.49
N VAL A 14 23.54 -3.98 62.43
CA VAL A 14 22.24 -3.30 62.31
C VAL A 14 22.48 -1.82 62.59
N ALA A 15 22.52 -1.01 61.53
CA ALA A 15 22.42 0.43 61.63
C ALA A 15 20.95 0.81 61.45
N GLY A 16 20.30 1.21 62.54
CA GLY A 16 18.97 1.81 62.50
C GLY A 16 19.03 3.22 61.93
N CYS A 17 18.16 3.49 60.97
CA CYS A 17 17.79 4.85 60.59
C CYS A 17 16.39 5.12 61.15
N VAL A 18 16.31 6.27 61.82
CA VAL A 18 15.17 6.85 62.51
C VAL A 18 14.08 7.22 61.50
N ALA A 19 12.83 6.92 61.85
CA ALA A 19 11.65 7.44 61.18
C ALA A 19 11.56 8.96 61.42
N ASP A 20 11.59 9.72 60.34
CA ASP A 20 11.24 11.14 60.34
C ASP A 20 9.83 11.24 59.75
N ASP A 21 8.84 11.39 60.63
CA ASP A 21 7.42 11.61 60.32
C ASP A 21 7.23 13.08 59.90
N GLY A 22 7.75 13.42 58.72
CA GLY A 22 7.53 14.70 58.08
C GLY A 22 6.37 14.61 57.10
N ASP A 23 5.17 14.98 57.57
CA ASP A 23 3.96 15.21 56.78
C ASP A 23 4.16 16.40 55.81
N ASP A 24 4.96 16.22 54.77
CA ASP A 24 4.97 17.06 53.59
C ASP A 24 4.40 16.22 52.44
N GLU A 25 3.06 16.07 52.44
CA GLU A 25 2.26 15.71 51.27
C GLU A 25 2.44 16.82 50.22
N ALA A 26 3.63 16.85 49.62
CA ALA A 26 3.87 17.59 48.41
C ALA A 26 2.93 16.96 47.39
N GLU A 27 1.82 17.65 47.17
CA GLU A 27 0.88 17.49 46.07
C GLU A 27 1.73 17.36 44.79
N LEU A 28 2.11 16.12 44.47
CA LEU A 28 2.72 15.71 43.23
C LEU A 28 1.61 15.91 42.22
N ARG A 29 1.47 17.17 41.83
CA ARG A 29 0.63 17.64 40.76
C ARG A 29 1.09 16.85 39.56
N GLU A 30 0.39 15.75 39.29
CA GLU A 30 0.57 14.90 38.13
C GLU A 30 0.48 15.85 36.93
N LEU A 31 1.64 16.33 36.49
CA LEU A 31 1.73 16.99 35.20
C LEU A 31 1.28 15.90 34.24
N PRO A 32 0.20 16.12 33.45
CA PRO A 32 -0.26 15.12 32.51
C PRO A 32 0.88 14.85 31.52
N LEU A 33 1.64 13.80 31.78
CA LEU A 33 2.76 13.32 30.98
C LEU A 33 2.24 12.40 29.86
N THR A 34 1.16 12.81 29.22
CA THR A 34 0.86 12.32 27.88
C THR A 34 1.28 13.42 26.94
N PRO A 35 2.51 13.37 26.38
CA PRO A 35 2.75 14.12 25.16
C PRO A 35 1.67 13.68 24.19
N GLU A 36 0.72 14.57 23.88
CA GLU A 36 -0.12 14.43 22.70
C GLU A 36 0.87 14.30 21.55
N GLN A 37 1.13 13.06 21.12
CA GLN A 37 1.88 12.83 19.90
C GLN A 37 1.03 13.49 18.83
N PRO A 38 1.53 14.54 18.16
CA PRO A 38 0.79 15.14 17.07
C PRO A 38 0.68 14.07 15.99
N VAL A 39 -0.47 13.40 15.95
CA VAL A 39 -0.85 12.58 14.82
C VAL A 39 -1.03 13.54 13.66
N PHE A 40 0.00 13.66 12.83
CA PHE A 40 -0.01 14.52 11.65
C PHE A 40 -0.91 13.88 10.59
N ALA A 41 -2.22 13.95 10.83
CA ALA A 41 -3.22 13.68 9.82
C ALA A 41 -3.02 14.69 8.69
N VAL A 42 -2.71 14.19 7.49
CA VAL A 42 -2.60 15.03 6.30
C VAL A 42 -4.01 15.29 5.78
N GLY A 43 -4.40 16.56 5.70
CA GLY A 43 -5.74 16.94 5.24
C GLY A 43 -5.97 16.63 3.76
N ALA A 44 -7.21 16.28 3.43
CA ALA A 44 -7.70 16.05 2.07
C ALA A 44 -8.99 16.90 1.81
N PRO A 45 -9.18 17.45 0.61
CA PRO A 45 -8.33 17.29 -0.56
C PRO A 45 -6.98 18.04 -0.41
N LEU A 46 -5.93 17.50 -1.03
CA LEU A 46 -4.63 18.16 -1.11
C LEU A 46 -4.73 19.48 -1.91
N PRO A 47 -3.93 20.51 -1.58
CA PRO A 47 -3.92 21.78 -2.33
C PRO A 47 -3.57 21.62 -3.82
N GLY A 48 -2.85 20.56 -4.17
CA GLY A 48 -2.50 20.20 -5.54
C GLY A 48 -1.72 18.89 -5.57
N ALA A 49 -1.53 18.36 -6.77
CA ALA A 49 -0.73 17.17 -7.01
C ALA A 49 0.76 17.47 -6.84
N TYR A 50 1.50 16.50 -6.30
CA TYR A 50 2.94 16.53 -6.30
C TYR A 50 3.46 15.96 -7.62
N CYS A 51 4.03 16.82 -8.47
CA CYS A 51 4.52 16.43 -9.80
C CYS A 51 5.87 15.74 -9.77
N ASP A 52 6.64 15.97 -8.72
CA ASP A 52 7.93 15.34 -8.49
C ASP A 52 7.99 14.77 -7.07
N ILE A 53 8.87 13.79 -6.88
CA ILE A 53 9.18 13.22 -5.58
C ILE A 53 10.68 13.09 -5.39
N GLN A 54 11.15 13.50 -4.21
CA GLN A 54 12.53 13.27 -3.78
C GLN A 54 12.65 11.84 -3.24
N VAL A 55 13.27 10.95 -4.01
CA VAL A 55 13.59 9.58 -3.60
C VAL A 55 15.00 9.55 -3.00
N THR A 56 15.10 9.03 -1.78
CA THR A 56 16.37 8.97 -1.04
C THR A 56 17.37 8.09 -1.78
N GLY A 57 18.58 8.60 -2.02
CA GLY A 57 19.63 7.89 -2.76
C GLY A 57 19.52 7.97 -4.28
N VAL A 58 18.36 8.37 -4.83
CA VAL A 58 18.14 8.49 -6.28
C VAL A 58 18.14 9.96 -6.72
N GLY A 59 17.37 10.82 -6.05
CA GLY A 59 17.17 12.20 -6.47
C GLY A 59 15.70 12.56 -6.65
N ASN A 60 15.44 13.72 -7.24
CA ASN A 60 14.11 14.16 -7.61
C ASN A 60 13.71 13.52 -8.94
N VAL A 61 12.57 12.83 -8.98
CA VAL A 61 12.03 12.14 -10.17
C VAL A 61 10.57 12.50 -10.39
N ALA A 62 10.09 12.40 -11.63
CA ALA A 62 8.71 12.71 -11.98
C ALA A 62 7.75 11.68 -11.38
N MET A 63 6.70 12.14 -10.67
CA MET A 63 5.77 11.28 -9.95
C MET A 63 5.03 10.30 -10.88
N GLU A 64 4.34 10.84 -11.88
CA GLU A 64 3.43 10.08 -12.75
C GLU A 64 4.16 9.41 -13.92
N GLU A 65 5.28 9.96 -14.38
CA GLU A 65 5.99 9.50 -15.57
C GLU A 65 7.16 8.55 -15.25
N ASP A 66 7.64 8.52 -14.01
CA ASP A 66 8.83 7.75 -13.62
C ASP A 66 8.59 6.96 -12.33
N TYR A 67 8.32 7.65 -11.22
CA TYR A 67 8.24 7.03 -9.90
C TYR A 67 7.19 5.92 -9.79
N LEU A 68 5.92 6.25 -10.05
CA LEU A 68 4.82 5.31 -9.87
C LEU A 68 4.89 4.09 -10.80
N PRO A 69 5.21 4.22 -12.10
CA PRO A 69 5.40 3.04 -12.97
C PRO A 69 6.48 2.08 -12.45
N HIS A 70 7.58 2.60 -11.90
CA HIS A 70 8.63 1.79 -11.28
C HIS A 70 8.17 1.11 -10.01
N VAL A 71 7.51 1.83 -9.10
CA VAL A 71 6.96 1.24 -7.86
C VAL A 71 6.00 0.10 -8.18
N ILE A 72 5.01 0.30 -9.06
CA ILE A 72 4.05 -0.77 -9.33
C ILE A 72 4.66 -1.94 -10.10
N GLN A 73 5.68 -1.71 -10.94
CA GLN A 73 6.45 -2.77 -11.60
C GLN A 73 7.21 -3.62 -10.57
N CYS A 74 7.79 -2.98 -9.56
CA CYS A 74 8.56 -3.65 -8.52
C CYS A 74 7.69 -4.41 -7.53
N GLU A 75 6.53 -3.85 -7.18
CA GLU A 75 5.63 -4.43 -6.21
C GLU A 75 4.72 -5.50 -6.83
N ASN A 76 4.08 -5.19 -7.95
CA ASN A 76 2.99 -5.99 -8.50
C ASN A 76 3.05 -6.15 -10.03
N GLY A 77 4.24 -6.13 -10.63
CA GLY A 77 4.42 -5.97 -12.09
C GLY A 77 3.89 -7.09 -13.00
N GLY A 78 3.28 -8.14 -12.44
CA GLY A 78 2.60 -9.21 -13.17
C GLY A 78 1.08 -9.19 -13.06
N ALA A 79 0.50 -8.17 -12.41
CA ALA A 79 -0.95 -8.01 -12.30
C ALA A 79 -1.59 -7.51 -13.60
N ASN A 80 -2.91 -7.68 -13.71
CA ASN A 80 -3.70 -7.11 -14.78
C ASN A 80 -4.05 -5.64 -14.47
N LEU A 81 -4.69 -4.98 -15.44
CA LEU A 81 -4.77 -3.52 -15.48
C LEU A 81 -5.51 -2.92 -14.27
N GLU A 82 -6.62 -3.50 -13.84
CA GLU A 82 -7.42 -2.93 -12.74
C GLU A 82 -6.72 -3.11 -11.38
N ALA A 83 -6.06 -4.25 -11.14
CA ALA A 83 -5.22 -4.43 -9.96
C ALA A 83 -3.99 -3.50 -9.98
N LEU A 84 -3.39 -3.25 -11.16
CA LEU A 84 -2.31 -2.27 -11.31
C LEU A 84 -2.78 -0.83 -11.07
N LYS A 85 -4.00 -0.47 -11.49
CA LYS A 85 -4.61 0.84 -11.19
C LYS A 85 -4.87 1.01 -9.70
N ALA A 86 -5.42 0.01 -9.02
CA ALA A 86 -5.60 0.03 -7.58
C ALA A 86 -4.26 0.20 -6.86
N GLN A 87 -3.23 -0.55 -7.29
CA GLN A 87 -1.87 -0.41 -6.78
C GLN A 87 -1.29 0.99 -7.02
N ALA A 88 -1.50 1.58 -8.20
CA ALA A 88 -1.04 2.93 -8.50
C ALA A 88 -1.68 3.98 -7.59
N ILE A 89 -2.99 3.88 -7.31
CA ILE A 89 -3.71 4.77 -6.39
C ILE A 89 -3.21 4.63 -4.96
N ALA A 90 -3.06 3.39 -4.46
CA ALA A 90 -2.52 3.13 -3.13
C ALA A 90 -1.08 3.67 -3.01
N ALA A 91 -0.24 3.38 -4.01
CA ALA A 91 1.14 3.83 -4.04
C ALA A 91 1.28 5.35 -4.09
N ARG A 92 0.45 6.03 -4.89
CA ARG A 92 0.39 7.50 -4.93
C ARG A 92 -0.03 8.10 -3.60
N SER A 93 -0.96 7.45 -2.90
CA SER A 93 -1.41 7.90 -1.57
C SER A 93 -0.30 7.85 -0.54
N VAL A 94 0.52 6.79 -0.56
CA VAL A 94 1.75 6.68 0.25
C VAL A 94 2.74 7.79 -0.11
N ALA A 95 3.04 7.96 -1.41
CA ALA A 95 3.97 8.98 -1.88
C ALA A 95 3.55 10.41 -1.49
N TYR A 96 2.27 10.74 -1.65
CA TYR A 96 1.71 12.03 -1.24
C TYR A 96 1.79 12.25 0.27
N TYR A 97 1.53 11.22 1.06
CA TYR A 97 1.67 11.29 2.51
C TYR A 97 3.13 11.53 2.92
N SER A 98 4.08 10.80 2.33
CA SER A 98 5.51 10.98 2.60
C SER A 98 5.98 12.39 2.22
N ILE A 99 5.57 12.92 1.06
CA ILE A 99 5.94 14.30 0.69
C ILE A 99 5.35 15.31 1.68
N ALA A 100 4.08 15.15 2.08
CA ALA A 100 3.41 16.06 3.00
C ALA A 100 4.01 16.05 4.41
N THR A 101 4.64 14.94 4.83
CA THR A 101 5.13 14.76 6.22
C THR A 101 6.66 14.82 6.34
N SER A 102 7.40 14.24 5.41
CA SER A 102 8.87 14.21 5.40
C SER A 102 9.51 14.95 4.23
N GLY A 103 8.76 15.25 3.16
CA GLY A 103 9.28 15.91 1.96
C GLY A 103 10.10 14.99 1.03
N SER A 104 10.29 13.73 1.41
CA SER A 104 10.98 12.69 0.63
C SER A 104 10.46 11.30 0.98
N ILE A 105 10.77 10.32 0.14
CA ILE A 105 10.48 8.90 0.38
C ILE A 105 11.77 8.07 0.32
N CYS A 106 11.82 6.96 1.05
CA CYS A 106 12.93 6.01 0.96
C CYS A 106 12.70 4.99 -0.16
N ASP A 107 13.77 4.43 -0.72
CA ASP A 107 13.71 3.33 -1.70
C ASP A 107 14.07 2.03 -0.98
N GLY A 108 13.06 1.19 -0.71
CA GLY A 108 13.25 -0.06 0.03
C GLY A 108 11.99 -0.56 0.71
N GLN A 109 12.13 -1.71 1.39
CA GLN A 109 11.01 -2.44 2.02
C GLN A 109 10.29 -1.66 3.12
N GLY A 110 10.96 -0.68 3.75
CA GLY A 110 10.35 0.18 4.78
C GLY A 110 9.48 1.32 4.23
N CYS A 111 9.53 1.60 2.92
CA CYS A 111 8.68 2.57 2.25
C CYS A 111 8.03 1.93 1.01
N GLN A 112 8.59 2.17 -0.17
CA GLN A 112 8.18 1.60 -1.44
C GLN A 112 9.43 1.23 -2.21
N VAL A 113 9.41 0.08 -2.89
CA VAL A 113 10.55 -0.33 -3.71
C VAL A 113 10.46 0.35 -5.07
N TYR A 114 11.37 1.28 -5.35
CA TYR A 114 11.50 1.95 -6.65
C TYR A 114 12.57 1.30 -7.52
N SER A 115 13.70 0.87 -6.94
CA SER A 115 14.84 0.31 -7.70
C SER A 115 14.98 -1.21 -7.61
N CYS A 116 13.99 -1.99 -8.09
CA CYS A 116 14.06 -3.47 -8.09
C CYS A 116 14.83 -4.07 -9.29
N GLY A 117 15.47 -3.26 -10.14
CA GLY A 117 16.22 -3.71 -11.32
C GLY A 117 15.37 -4.16 -12.51
N SER A 118 14.04 -4.02 -12.45
CA SER A 118 13.12 -4.26 -13.56
C SER A 118 12.59 -2.95 -14.13
N ASN A 119 12.47 -2.87 -15.45
CA ASN A 119 11.92 -1.69 -16.12
C ASN A 119 10.40 -1.80 -16.27
N PRO A 120 9.63 -0.72 -16.09
CA PRO A 120 8.19 -0.73 -16.28
C PRO A 120 7.78 -1.10 -17.71
N LEU A 121 6.87 -2.05 -17.85
CA LEU A 121 6.13 -2.34 -19.08
C LEU A 121 5.04 -1.28 -19.40
N PRO A 122 4.55 -1.18 -20.66
CA PRO A 122 3.50 -0.23 -21.05
C PRO A 122 2.23 -0.26 -20.20
N VAL A 123 1.84 -1.43 -19.68
CA VAL A 123 0.66 -1.59 -18.82
C VAL A 123 0.81 -0.83 -17.50
N HIS A 124 2.03 -0.67 -16.97
CA HIS A 124 2.29 0.10 -15.76
C HIS A 124 2.08 1.59 -16.00
N TYR A 125 2.65 2.12 -17.08
CA TYR A 125 2.41 3.50 -17.50
C TYR A 125 0.92 3.76 -17.75
N GLN A 126 0.22 2.82 -18.40
CA GLN A 126 -1.21 2.91 -18.62
C GLN A 126 -1.99 2.98 -17.30
N ALA A 127 -1.71 2.09 -16.34
CA ALA A 127 -2.38 2.08 -15.04
C ALA A 127 -2.19 3.40 -14.28
N VAL A 128 -0.98 3.96 -14.29
CA VAL A 128 -0.66 5.24 -13.66
C VAL A 128 -1.38 6.40 -14.37
N GLN A 129 -1.32 6.43 -15.71
CA GLN A 129 -1.99 7.46 -16.52
C GLN A 129 -3.51 7.46 -16.34
N GLU A 130 -4.15 6.31 -16.36
CA GLU A 130 -5.60 6.18 -16.18
C GLU A 130 -6.07 6.48 -14.75
N THR A 131 -5.14 6.60 -13.80
CA THR A 131 -5.39 6.99 -12.41
C THR A 131 -4.64 8.26 -12.01
N SER A 132 -4.22 9.06 -12.98
CA SER A 132 -3.33 10.20 -12.76
C SER A 132 -3.87 11.12 -11.65
N GLY A 133 -3.05 11.41 -10.65
CA GLY A 133 -3.43 12.25 -9.51
C GLY A 133 -4.49 11.68 -8.56
N VAL A 134 -5.00 10.45 -8.76
CA VAL A 134 -6.03 9.84 -7.91
C VAL A 134 -5.39 9.21 -6.66
N TYR A 135 -5.90 9.56 -5.49
CA TYR A 135 -5.47 9.06 -4.17
C TYR A 135 -6.66 8.77 -3.24
N LEU A 136 -6.37 8.06 -2.15
CA LEU A 136 -7.34 7.62 -1.15
C LEU A 136 -7.53 8.67 -0.05
N ASN A 137 -8.76 8.93 0.36
CA ASN A 137 -9.04 9.67 1.58
C ASN A 137 -10.32 9.21 2.27
N TYR A 138 -10.40 9.50 3.56
CA TYR A 138 -11.60 9.30 4.37
C TYR A 138 -11.79 10.50 5.30
N ASN A 139 -13.00 11.05 5.34
CA ASN A 139 -13.39 12.15 6.23
C ASN A 139 -12.38 13.32 6.21
N ASN A 140 -11.99 13.78 5.01
CA ASN A 140 -11.02 14.85 4.81
C ASN A 140 -9.61 14.58 5.34
N THR A 141 -9.23 13.31 5.49
CA THR A 141 -7.87 12.86 5.83
C THR A 141 -7.33 11.97 4.72
N LEU A 142 -6.15 12.30 4.21
CA LEU A 142 -5.40 11.46 3.28
C LEU A 142 -5.15 10.09 3.92
N THR A 143 -5.62 9.04 3.27
CA THR A 143 -5.41 7.66 3.71
C THR A 143 -4.06 7.18 3.22
N TYR A 144 -3.25 6.64 4.13
CA TYR A 144 -2.02 5.94 3.77
C TYR A 144 -2.39 4.58 3.18
N GLY A 145 -2.17 4.40 1.88
CA GLY A 145 -2.54 3.20 1.14
C GLY A 145 -1.57 2.05 1.38
N PHE A 146 -1.60 1.44 2.58
CA PHE A 146 -0.78 0.27 2.87
C PHE A 146 -1.07 -0.87 1.88
N PHE A 147 -0.04 -1.56 1.43
CA PHE A 147 -0.17 -2.77 0.64
C PHE A 147 0.97 -3.73 0.94
N VAL A 148 0.72 -5.01 0.77
CA VAL A 148 1.69 -6.10 0.93
C VAL A 148 1.40 -7.22 -0.07
N ALA A 149 2.30 -8.19 -0.20
CA ALA A 149 2.09 -9.32 -1.10
C ALA A 149 0.81 -10.11 -0.76
N GLY A 150 0.63 -10.45 0.52
CA GLY A 150 -0.46 -11.32 0.99
C GLY A 150 -0.25 -12.79 0.60
N ASP A 151 -1.32 -13.57 0.70
CA ASP A 151 -1.34 -15.00 0.39
C ASP A 151 -1.43 -15.27 -1.13
N SER A 152 -0.41 -15.93 -1.68
CA SER A 152 -0.40 -16.33 -3.11
C SER A 152 -1.38 -17.44 -3.47
N SER A 153 -2.00 -18.09 -2.49
CA SER A 153 -2.97 -19.18 -2.65
C SER A 153 -4.44 -18.73 -2.60
N VAL A 154 -4.69 -17.42 -2.55
CA VAL A 154 -6.03 -16.83 -2.65
C VAL A 154 -6.81 -17.40 -3.84
N GLY A 155 -8.13 -17.52 -3.67
CA GLY A 155 -9.00 -18.02 -4.71
C GLY A 155 -10.43 -17.48 -4.62
N SER A 156 -11.10 -17.46 -5.77
CA SER A 156 -12.50 -17.09 -5.93
C SER A 156 -13.45 -18.03 -5.14
N PRO A 157 -14.63 -17.54 -4.68
CA PRO A 157 -15.16 -16.19 -4.90
C PRO A 157 -14.72 -15.16 -3.86
N SER A 158 -14.15 -15.57 -2.73
CA SER A 158 -13.83 -14.63 -1.65
C SER A 158 -12.56 -13.83 -1.92
N CYS A 159 -11.57 -14.41 -2.63
CA CYS A 159 -10.26 -13.79 -2.82
C CYS A 159 -9.59 -13.35 -1.50
N VAL A 160 -9.88 -14.09 -0.43
CA VAL A 160 -9.34 -13.89 0.92
C VAL A 160 -8.24 -14.92 1.16
N GLY A 161 -7.11 -14.49 1.70
CA GLY A 161 -6.00 -15.36 2.07
C GLY A 161 -6.38 -16.30 3.22
N VAL A 162 -5.90 -17.52 3.15
CA VAL A 162 -6.19 -18.58 4.15
C VAL A 162 -4.93 -19.22 4.69
N ASP A 163 -3.78 -19.01 4.04
CA ASP A 163 -2.50 -19.49 4.51
C ASP A 163 -1.94 -18.56 5.60
N GLY A 164 -2.13 -18.95 6.85
CA GLY A 164 -1.51 -18.26 8.00
C GLY A 164 0.02 -18.29 8.00
N ASN A 165 0.67 -19.03 7.09
CA ASN A 165 2.13 -19.01 6.92
C ASN A 165 2.60 -17.99 5.88
N ALA A 166 1.70 -17.37 5.12
CA ALA A 166 2.05 -16.28 4.23
C ALA A 166 2.53 -15.09 5.07
N SER A 167 3.81 -14.72 4.90
CA SER A 167 4.53 -13.83 5.82
C SER A 167 3.93 -12.44 5.97
N THR A 168 3.11 -11.98 5.02
CA THR A 168 2.49 -10.65 5.05
C THR A 168 0.98 -10.68 5.07
N GLU A 169 0.35 -11.86 4.98
CA GLU A 169 -1.11 -12.00 4.91
C GLU A 169 -1.81 -11.45 6.15
N HIS A 170 -1.21 -11.60 7.32
CA HIS A 170 -1.77 -11.09 8.58
C HIS A 170 -1.88 -9.56 8.65
N TRP A 171 -1.23 -8.82 7.74
CA TRP A 171 -1.41 -7.37 7.63
C TRP A 171 -2.57 -6.98 6.72
N VAL A 172 -3.00 -7.87 5.81
CA VAL A 172 -4.06 -7.63 4.83
C VAL A 172 -5.40 -7.54 5.55
N THR A 173 -6.22 -6.58 5.16
CA THR A 173 -7.55 -6.36 5.75
C THR A 173 -8.66 -6.53 4.72
N TYR A 174 -9.72 -7.21 5.09
CA TYR A 174 -10.84 -7.54 4.21
C TYR A 174 -12.09 -6.76 4.63
N ASN A 175 -12.25 -5.56 4.07
CA ASN A 175 -13.21 -4.53 4.48
C ASN A 175 -14.43 -4.38 3.55
N GLU A 176 -14.64 -5.31 2.62
CA GLU A 176 -15.85 -5.35 1.78
C GLU A 176 -17.13 -5.34 2.65
N GLY A 177 -18.05 -4.43 2.34
CA GLY A 177 -19.29 -4.27 3.10
C GLY A 177 -19.12 -3.52 4.42
N ARG A 178 -17.91 -3.04 4.76
CA ARG A 178 -17.63 -2.30 6.00
C ARG A 178 -17.49 -0.81 5.69
N SER A 179 -17.87 0.02 6.65
CA SER A 179 -17.78 1.49 6.56
C SER A 179 -17.64 2.09 7.95
N GLY A 180 -17.35 3.38 8.03
CA GLY A 180 -17.22 4.14 9.26
C GLY A 180 -16.20 3.50 10.19
N THR A 181 -16.65 3.21 11.41
CA THR A 181 -15.83 2.64 12.48
C THR A 181 -15.70 1.13 12.42
N ASP A 182 -16.46 0.46 11.53
CA ASP A 182 -16.45 -0.98 11.37
C ASP A 182 -15.28 -1.46 10.49
N VAL A 183 -14.60 -0.54 9.80
CA VAL A 183 -13.41 -0.84 9.02
C VAL A 183 -12.26 -1.28 9.92
N GLU A 184 -11.66 -2.38 9.53
CA GLU A 184 -10.48 -2.96 10.16
C GLU A 184 -9.23 -2.26 9.64
N GLN A 185 -8.50 -1.65 10.56
CA GLN A 185 -7.24 -0.99 10.30
C GLN A 185 -6.11 -2.02 10.31
N THR A 186 -5.10 -1.81 9.46
CA THR A 186 -3.93 -2.69 9.49
C THR A 186 -3.02 -2.33 10.65
N GLU A 187 -2.43 -3.32 11.30
CA GLU A 187 -1.43 -3.12 12.36
C GLU A 187 -0.03 -2.73 11.80
N LEU A 188 0.12 -2.67 10.47
CA LEU A 188 1.35 -2.20 9.81
C LEU A 188 1.63 -0.70 10.06
N GLY A 189 0.58 0.05 10.44
CA GLY A 189 0.66 1.45 10.85
C GLY A 189 -0.01 1.69 12.19
N TYR A 190 -0.08 2.95 12.60
CA TYR A 190 -0.81 3.31 13.82
C TYR A 190 -2.31 2.99 13.66
N VAL A 191 -2.86 2.28 14.64
CA VAL A 191 -4.30 1.97 14.72
C VAL A 191 -4.97 3.03 15.56
N PHE A 192 -5.84 3.82 14.93
CA PHE A 192 -6.51 4.95 15.56
C PHE A 192 -7.78 4.52 16.29
N ASN A 193 -8.13 5.20 17.38
CA ASN A 193 -9.47 5.08 17.92
C ASN A 193 -10.47 5.81 16.99
N PRO A 194 -11.73 5.36 16.89
CA PRO A 194 -12.75 6.00 16.06
C PRO A 194 -12.99 7.51 16.26
N GLY A 195 -12.62 8.06 17.41
CA GLY A 195 -12.75 9.49 17.72
C GLY A 195 -11.52 10.32 17.38
N ASP A 196 -10.41 9.68 16.99
CA ASP A 196 -9.15 10.37 16.72
C ASP A 196 -9.21 11.06 15.35
N SER A 197 -8.65 12.27 15.26
CA SER A 197 -8.59 13.04 14.01
C SER A 197 -7.85 12.31 12.88
N GLY A 198 -6.94 11.40 13.24
CA GLY A 198 -6.18 10.57 12.30
C GLY A 198 -6.87 9.28 11.86
N TYR A 199 -8.09 8.96 12.33
CA TYR A 199 -8.75 7.68 12.00
C TYR A 199 -8.88 7.42 10.49
N GLY A 200 -8.96 8.46 9.64
CA GLY A 200 -8.97 8.30 8.19
C GLY A 200 -7.63 7.94 7.55
N GLN A 201 -6.53 8.04 8.30
CA GLN A 201 -5.18 7.82 7.78
C GLN A 201 -4.87 6.33 7.60
N ASN A 202 -5.32 5.47 8.51
CA ASN A 202 -5.20 4.02 8.37
C ASN A 202 -6.60 3.45 8.14
N ARG A 203 -6.83 2.86 6.97
CA ARG A 203 -8.12 2.25 6.61
C ARG A 203 -8.00 0.77 6.27
N GLY A 204 -6.83 0.18 6.48
CA GLY A 204 -6.54 -1.18 6.07
C GLY A 204 -5.28 -1.31 5.22
N CYS A 205 -5.09 -2.51 4.67
CA CYS A 205 -3.96 -2.87 3.82
C CYS A 205 -4.42 -3.78 2.68
N MET A 206 -4.01 -3.44 1.47
CA MET A 206 -4.32 -4.22 0.26
C MET A 206 -3.34 -5.39 0.09
N GLY A 207 -3.88 -6.59 -0.17
CA GLY A 207 -3.10 -7.75 -0.59
C GLY A 207 -2.94 -7.81 -2.11
N GLN A 208 -1.72 -7.82 -2.62
CA GLN A 208 -1.43 -7.85 -4.06
C GLN A 208 -2.02 -9.08 -4.76
N TRP A 209 -1.88 -10.26 -4.15
CA TRP A 209 -2.45 -11.50 -4.71
C TRP A 209 -3.98 -11.50 -4.67
N ALA A 210 -4.57 -11.02 -3.58
CA ALA A 210 -6.01 -10.88 -3.44
C ALA A 210 -6.58 -9.90 -4.48
N ALA A 211 -5.94 -8.75 -4.71
CA ALA A 211 -6.32 -7.79 -5.75
C ALA A 211 -6.33 -8.42 -7.16
N ARG A 212 -5.33 -9.26 -7.48
CA ARG A 212 -5.30 -10.01 -8.75
C ARG A 212 -6.47 -11.00 -8.85
N CYS A 213 -6.79 -11.72 -7.78
CA CYS A 213 -7.93 -12.63 -7.75
C CYS A 213 -9.25 -11.89 -7.99
N LEU A 214 -9.46 -10.74 -7.34
CA LEU A 214 -10.67 -9.93 -7.49
C LEU A 214 -10.87 -9.45 -8.93
N GLU A 215 -9.81 -8.96 -9.58
CA GLU A 215 -9.88 -8.58 -11.00
C GLU A 215 -10.16 -9.81 -11.88
N ASN A 216 -9.36 -10.86 -11.75
CA ASN A 216 -9.35 -11.99 -12.69
C ASN A 216 -10.60 -12.85 -12.61
N ASP A 217 -11.04 -13.14 -11.39
CA ASP A 217 -12.06 -14.15 -11.16
C ASP A 217 -13.43 -13.53 -10.87
N ASN A 218 -13.45 -12.31 -10.30
CA ASN A 218 -14.68 -11.61 -9.93
C ASN A 218 -14.97 -10.40 -10.84
N GLY A 219 -14.04 -9.98 -11.69
CA GLY A 219 -14.23 -8.86 -12.63
C GLY A 219 -14.30 -7.50 -11.94
N TYR A 220 -13.67 -7.35 -10.77
CA TYR A 220 -13.66 -6.10 -10.04
C TYR A 220 -12.82 -5.05 -10.79
N ASP A 221 -13.32 -3.82 -10.86
CA ASP A 221 -12.51 -2.68 -11.27
C ASP A 221 -11.66 -2.18 -10.10
N SER A 222 -10.74 -1.25 -10.40
CA SER A 222 -9.86 -0.66 -9.40
C SER A 222 -10.59 0.00 -8.22
N THR A 223 -11.78 0.56 -8.43
CA THR A 223 -12.55 1.17 -7.33
C THR A 223 -13.09 0.10 -6.39
N ALA A 224 -13.70 -0.95 -6.94
CA ALA A 224 -14.21 -2.07 -6.16
C ALA A 224 -13.09 -2.81 -5.40
N ILE A 225 -11.90 -2.96 -6.02
CA ILE A 225 -10.71 -3.51 -5.35
C ILE A 225 -10.32 -2.63 -4.16
N LEU A 226 -10.23 -1.31 -4.32
CA LEU A 226 -9.86 -0.41 -3.22
C LEU A 226 -10.89 -0.41 -2.08
N GLN A 227 -12.18 -0.44 -2.41
CA GLN A 227 -13.26 -0.55 -1.41
C GLN A 227 -13.17 -1.86 -0.62
N PHE A 228 -12.84 -2.96 -1.30
CA PHE A 228 -12.67 -4.28 -0.66
C PHE A 228 -11.59 -4.27 0.43
N PHE A 229 -10.51 -3.50 0.28
CA PHE A 229 -9.43 -3.46 1.29
C PHE A 229 -9.52 -2.28 2.26
N TYR A 230 -10.04 -1.14 1.84
CA TYR A 230 -10.02 0.12 2.62
C TYR A 230 -11.41 0.57 3.12
N GLY A 231 -12.46 -0.20 2.83
CA GLY A 231 -13.85 0.08 3.21
C GLY A 231 -14.67 0.67 2.07
N ASP A 232 -15.98 0.39 2.07
CA ASP A 232 -16.93 0.82 1.03
C ASP A 232 -17.06 2.36 0.91
N ASP A 233 -16.73 3.06 2.00
CA ASP A 233 -16.78 4.51 2.15
C ASP A 233 -15.44 5.21 1.91
N ILE A 234 -14.41 4.49 1.44
CA ILE A 234 -13.17 5.12 0.98
C ILE A 234 -13.46 6.02 -0.21
N VAL A 235 -12.91 7.24 -0.19
CA VAL A 235 -13.11 8.22 -1.26
C VAL A 235 -11.87 8.27 -2.14
N LEU A 236 -12.08 8.12 -3.44
CA LEU A 236 -11.06 8.38 -4.46
C LEU A 236 -11.16 9.86 -4.85
N THR A 237 -10.09 10.62 -4.62
CA THR A 237 -10.01 12.04 -4.98
C THR A 237 -8.88 12.26 -5.96
N GLN A 238 -9.15 13.00 -7.02
CA GLN A 238 -8.13 13.43 -7.97
C GLN A 238 -7.56 14.78 -7.52
N ALA A 239 -6.25 14.84 -7.30
CA ALA A 239 -5.56 16.10 -7.05
C ALA A 239 -5.56 16.97 -8.32
N SER A 240 -5.59 18.29 -8.17
CA SER A 240 -5.43 19.25 -9.27
C SER A 240 -3.96 19.57 -9.51
N GLY A 241 -3.54 19.78 -10.75
CA GLY A 241 -2.17 20.23 -11.05
C GLY A 241 -1.77 19.99 -12.50
N GLU A 242 -0.68 20.61 -12.94
CA GLU A 242 -0.21 20.53 -14.33
C GLU A 242 0.25 19.13 -14.76
N CYS A 243 0.68 18.30 -13.80
CA CYS A 243 1.09 16.91 -14.03
C CYS A 243 -0.06 15.90 -13.96
N VAL A 244 -1.28 16.34 -13.67
CA VAL A 244 -2.44 15.44 -13.59
C VAL A 244 -3.20 15.45 -14.90
N VAL A 245 -3.40 14.28 -15.47
CA VAL A 245 -4.25 14.09 -16.64
C VAL A 245 -5.71 14.01 -16.18
N PRO A 246 -6.61 14.88 -16.67
CA PRO A 246 -8.03 14.81 -16.32
C PRO A 246 -8.60 13.43 -16.67
N LEU A 247 -9.36 12.84 -15.75
CA LEU A 247 -10.01 11.56 -15.99
C LEU A 247 -11.00 11.67 -17.18
N PRO A 248 -11.10 10.64 -18.03
CA PRO A 248 -12.07 10.65 -19.12
C PRO A 248 -13.49 10.80 -18.55
N GLY A 249 -14.19 11.86 -18.98
CA GLY A 249 -15.55 12.16 -18.52
C GLY A 249 -15.62 13.09 -17.31
N SER A 250 -14.50 13.50 -16.71
CA SER A 250 -14.49 14.71 -15.89
C SER A 250 -14.62 15.89 -16.86
N SER A 251 -15.86 16.30 -17.13
CA SER A 251 -16.12 17.61 -17.67
C SER A 251 -15.78 18.60 -16.56
N ASP A 252 -14.48 18.87 -16.42
CA ASP A 252 -13.97 20.06 -15.79
C ASP A 252 -14.51 21.21 -16.65
N THR A 253 -15.75 21.60 -16.35
CA THR A 253 -16.34 22.83 -16.82
C THR A 253 -15.54 23.89 -16.12
N GLY A 254 -14.33 24.13 -16.64
CA GLY A 254 -13.33 24.95 -16.02
C GLY A 254 -14.04 26.14 -15.45
N ALA A 255 -13.94 26.31 -14.12
CA ALA A 255 -14.36 27.52 -13.48
C ALA A 255 -13.50 28.60 -14.13
N VAL A 256 -14.00 29.16 -15.23
CA VAL A 256 -13.42 30.30 -15.91
C VAL A 256 -13.46 31.35 -14.83
N ASP A 257 -12.29 31.62 -14.26
CA ASP A 257 -12.08 32.66 -13.29
C ASP A 257 -12.72 33.93 -13.87
N SER A 258 -13.92 34.24 -13.38
CA SER A 258 -14.71 35.39 -13.79
C SER A 258 -14.15 36.61 -13.06
N SER A 259 -12.84 36.81 -13.19
CA SER A 259 -12.15 38.02 -12.77
C SER A 259 -12.11 38.99 -13.95
N GLY A 260 -13.24 39.69 -14.14
CA GLY A 260 -13.22 41.02 -14.76
C GLY A 260 -13.93 41.15 -16.10
N GLY A 261 -15.12 41.73 -16.05
CA GLY A 261 -15.81 42.22 -17.24
C GLY A 261 -17.18 42.77 -16.93
N ALA A 262 -17.26 43.85 -16.13
CA ALA A 262 -18.46 44.67 -16.04
C ALA A 262 -18.75 45.28 -17.42
N MET A 263 -19.51 44.58 -18.26
CA MET A 263 -20.19 45.20 -19.40
C MET A 263 -21.65 45.44 -19.04
N ASP A 264 -21.88 46.71 -18.68
CA ASP A 264 -23.15 47.40 -18.82
C ASP A 264 -23.71 47.19 -20.23
N SER A 265 -24.87 46.53 -20.35
CA SER A 265 -25.76 46.69 -21.50
C SER A 265 -27.17 46.21 -21.19
N SER A 266 -27.99 47.22 -20.89
CA SER A 266 -29.44 47.33 -21.08
C SER A 266 -30.10 46.35 -22.04
N GLY A 267 -31.17 45.71 -21.53
CA GLY A 267 -32.50 45.74 -22.14
C GLY A 267 -32.76 44.86 -23.36
N GLY A 268 -33.45 43.74 -23.15
CA GLY A 268 -34.08 43.00 -24.24
C GLY A 268 -34.91 41.82 -23.73
N ALA A 269 -36.19 42.08 -23.45
CA ALA A 269 -37.17 41.04 -23.21
C ALA A 269 -37.45 40.28 -24.51
N VAL A 270 -37.25 38.95 -24.50
CA VAL A 270 -37.85 38.04 -25.48
C VAL A 270 -38.41 36.83 -24.76
N ASP A 271 -39.73 36.86 -24.71
CA ASP A 271 -40.65 35.79 -24.38
C ASP A 271 -40.67 34.79 -25.54
N SER A 272 -40.54 33.48 -25.27
CA SER A 272 -40.96 32.42 -26.20
C SER A 272 -41.04 31.08 -25.49
N SER A 273 -42.29 30.71 -25.22
CA SER A 273 -42.75 29.38 -24.90
C SER A 273 -42.44 28.38 -26.02
N SER A 274 -42.07 27.14 -25.67
CA SER A 274 -42.43 25.99 -26.49
C SER A 274 -42.25 24.68 -25.73
N ASP A 275 -43.40 24.06 -25.48
CA ASP A 275 -43.64 22.65 -25.20
C ASP A 275 -42.80 21.68 -26.04
N GLY A 276 -42.51 20.52 -25.46
CA GLY A 276 -42.00 19.38 -26.23
C GLY A 276 -41.62 18.19 -25.37
N GLY A 277 -42.61 17.49 -24.82
CA GLY A 277 -42.41 16.21 -24.15
C GLY A 277 -41.82 15.16 -25.10
N VAL A 278 -40.83 14.41 -24.61
CA VAL A 278 -40.36 13.17 -25.25
C VAL A 278 -40.47 12.04 -24.24
N THR A 279 -41.28 11.08 -24.65
CA THR A 279 -41.65 9.85 -23.99
C THR A 279 -40.49 8.87 -23.88
N THR A 280 -40.39 8.26 -22.70
CA THR A 280 -39.62 7.06 -22.39
C THR A 280 -40.05 5.85 -23.23
N ALA A 281 -39.07 5.08 -23.72
CA ALA A 281 -39.27 3.71 -24.18
C ALA A 281 -38.13 2.81 -23.67
N PRO A 282 -38.42 1.55 -23.28
CA PRO A 282 -37.49 0.68 -22.58
C PRO A 282 -36.54 -0.07 -23.53
N MET A 283 -35.28 -0.22 -23.15
CA MET A 283 -34.34 -1.13 -23.80
C MET A 283 -34.74 -2.58 -23.53
N THR A 284 -34.94 -3.35 -24.60
CA THR A 284 -35.20 -4.79 -24.56
C THR A 284 -33.89 -5.51 -24.81
N THR A 285 -33.47 -6.34 -23.86
CA THR A 285 -32.33 -7.26 -23.93
C THR A 285 -32.58 -8.31 -25.01
N THR A 286 -31.67 -8.41 -25.99
CA THR A 286 -31.62 -9.51 -26.96
C THR A 286 -30.42 -10.39 -26.66
N THR A 287 -30.68 -11.52 -26.03
CA THR A 287 -29.75 -12.64 -25.90
C THR A 287 -29.65 -13.34 -27.26
N THR A 288 -28.46 -13.38 -27.85
CA THR A 288 -28.17 -14.25 -29.00
C THR A 288 -27.24 -15.37 -28.54
N ALA A 289 -27.79 -16.58 -28.52
CA ALA A 289 -27.06 -17.83 -28.40
C ALA A 289 -27.02 -18.53 -29.77
N GLY A 290 -25.90 -19.19 -30.08
CA GLY A 290 -25.71 -20.07 -31.25
C GLY A 290 -24.61 -19.56 -32.18
N GLY A 291 -23.61 -20.35 -32.59
CA GLY A 291 -23.38 -21.77 -32.38
C GLY A 291 -22.09 -22.24 -33.06
N GLU A 292 -21.68 -23.43 -32.64
CA GLU A 292 -20.89 -24.50 -33.25
C GLU A 292 -20.22 -24.30 -34.63
N GLY A 293 -18.94 -24.72 -34.69
CA GLY A 293 -18.52 -25.72 -35.69
C GLY A 293 -17.33 -25.38 -36.62
N GLY A 294 -16.31 -26.27 -36.62
CA GLY A 294 -15.30 -26.42 -37.68
C GLY A 294 -13.86 -26.30 -37.18
N SER A 295 -13.10 -27.36 -36.88
CA SER A 295 -12.56 -28.47 -37.70
C SER A 295 -11.34 -28.11 -38.57
N GLN A 296 -10.23 -28.82 -38.25
CA GLN A 296 -9.17 -29.37 -39.11
C GLN A 296 -7.87 -28.64 -39.47
N SER A 297 -6.82 -29.47 -39.38
CA SER A 297 -5.48 -29.45 -40.02
C SER A 297 -4.47 -28.48 -39.42
N GLY A 298 -3.22 -28.85 -39.10
CA GLY A 298 -2.37 -29.89 -39.64
C GLY A 298 -1.19 -29.22 -40.35
N GLY A 299 0.00 -29.22 -39.74
CA GLY A 299 1.19 -28.59 -40.33
C GLY A 299 2.44 -28.77 -39.47
N GLU A 300 3.17 -29.84 -39.76
CA GLU A 300 4.56 -30.04 -39.34
C GLU A 300 5.49 -29.12 -40.14
N SER A 301 6.51 -28.55 -39.51
CA SER A 301 7.78 -28.24 -40.20
C SER A 301 8.87 -27.78 -39.20
N SER A 302 9.86 -28.66 -39.04
CA SER A 302 11.30 -28.41 -39.19
C SER A 302 11.98 -27.35 -38.33
N GLY A 303 13.02 -27.80 -37.60
CA GLY A 303 13.78 -26.99 -36.67
C GLY A 303 14.85 -26.08 -37.28
N VAL A 304 15.42 -25.25 -36.41
CA VAL A 304 16.79 -24.75 -36.50
C VAL A 304 17.31 -24.65 -35.06
N SER A 305 18.37 -25.40 -34.80
CA SER A 305 19.19 -25.29 -33.59
C SER A 305 20.15 -24.12 -33.75
N GLY A 306 20.18 -23.22 -32.77
CA GLY A 306 21.17 -22.16 -32.66
C GLY A 306 21.68 -22.09 -31.23
N ASP A 307 22.81 -22.75 -30.99
CA ASP A 307 23.63 -22.60 -29.79
C ASP A 307 24.20 -21.18 -29.74
N VAL A 308 23.93 -20.45 -28.66
CA VAL A 308 24.68 -19.25 -28.29
C VAL A 308 25.13 -19.41 -26.85
N SER A 309 26.43 -19.68 -26.71
CA SER A 309 27.16 -19.63 -25.45
C SER A 309 27.20 -18.20 -24.92
N ALA A 310 26.78 -18.01 -23.67
CA ALA A 310 27.10 -16.82 -22.90
C ALA A 310 27.76 -17.26 -21.58
N SER A 311 28.87 -16.60 -21.31
CA SER A 311 29.88 -16.86 -20.29
C SER A 311 29.43 -16.53 -18.87
N ASP A 312 29.82 -17.38 -17.93
CA ASP A 312 29.84 -17.16 -16.49
C ASP A 312 30.59 -15.87 -16.11
N GLY A 313 29.94 -15.06 -15.27
CA GLY A 313 30.53 -13.90 -14.60
C GLY A 313 30.10 -13.88 -13.14
N THR A 314 30.86 -14.58 -12.30
CA THR A 314 30.76 -14.54 -10.84
C THR A 314 31.29 -13.19 -10.32
N GLY A 315 30.44 -12.41 -9.68
CA GLY A 315 30.83 -11.20 -8.94
C GLY A 315 30.02 -11.13 -7.65
N ALA A 316 30.59 -11.67 -6.57
CA ALA A 316 30.08 -11.51 -5.21
C ALA A 316 30.44 -10.12 -4.69
N GLY A 317 29.46 -9.42 -4.14
CA GLY A 317 29.63 -8.18 -3.39
C GLY A 317 28.69 -8.21 -2.20
N ASP A 318 29.24 -8.58 -1.05
CA ASP A 318 28.59 -8.51 0.26
C ASP A 318 28.35 -7.03 0.62
N ALA A 319 27.09 -6.67 0.85
CA ALA A 319 26.72 -5.42 1.49
C ALA A 319 25.74 -5.73 2.62
N ASP A 320 26.28 -5.75 3.84
CA ASP A 320 25.54 -5.73 5.09
C ASP A 320 24.68 -4.46 5.16
N GLY A 321 23.38 -4.62 4.98
CA GLY A 321 22.37 -3.60 5.24
C GLY A 321 21.57 -3.99 6.47
N GLY A 322 22.00 -3.48 7.63
CA GLY A 322 21.29 -3.62 8.90
C GLY A 322 19.95 -2.90 8.91
N ASP A 323 19.12 -3.33 9.86
CA ASP A 323 17.74 -2.93 10.13
C ASP A 323 17.47 -1.43 9.95
N ALA A 324 16.49 -1.11 9.11
CA ALA A 324 15.94 0.23 8.96
C ALA A 324 14.42 0.13 8.76
N LEU A 325 13.71 -0.20 9.84
CA LEU A 325 12.37 0.37 10.04
C LEU A 325 12.57 1.80 10.57
N PRO A 326 11.80 2.80 10.11
CA PRO A 326 11.82 4.10 10.76
C PRO A 326 11.26 3.97 12.18
N ASP A 327 12.04 4.34 13.20
CA ASP A 327 11.69 4.43 14.63
C ASP A 327 10.54 5.41 14.96
N THR A 328 9.69 5.76 13.98
CA THR A 328 8.61 6.74 14.10
C THR A 328 7.22 6.12 14.15
N PHE A 329 7.10 4.80 14.17
CA PHE A 329 5.83 4.10 14.42
C PHE A 329 5.94 3.30 15.71
N GLY A 330 5.15 3.71 16.72
CA GLY A 330 5.31 3.30 18.10
C GLY A 330 5.23 1.80 18.31
N GLU A 331 6.31 1.22 18.84
CA GLU A 331 6.26 -0.05 19.56
C GLU A 331 5.30 0.09 20.75
N ASN A 332 4.23 -0.71 20.76
CA ASN A 332 3.41 -0.91 21.95
C ASN A 332 4.22 -1.68 23.01
N THR A 333 4.95 -0.95 23.85
CA THR A 333 5.70 -1.52 24.99
C THR A 333 4.79 -1.78 26.19
N ASP A 334 3.90 -2.76 26.11
CA ASP A 334 3.14 -3.29 27.25
C ASP A 334 3.25 -4.83 27.38
N ALA A 335 4.43 -5.37 27.07
CA ALA A 335 4.80 -6.73 27.44
C ALA A 335 5.79 -6.70 28.63
N PRO A 336 5.53 -7.43 29.74
CA PRO A 336 6.36 -7.37 30.94
C PRO A 336 7.77 -7.93 30.68
N GLN A 337 8.77 -7.10 30.96
CA GLN A 337 10.19 -7.36 30.78
C GLN A 337 10.66 -8.55 31.63
N GLY A 338 11.25 -9.55 30.97
CA GLY A 338 12.15 -10.53 31.57
C GLY A 338 13.52 -10.42 30.90
N CYS A 339 14.49 -9.85 31.61
CA CYS A 339 15.87 -9.65 31.16
C CYS A 339 16.58 -10.97 30.80
N ALA A 340 17.27 -11.00 29.66
CA ALA A 340 18.52 -11.77 29.49
C ALA A 340 19.33 -11.23 28.30
N CYS A 341 20.40 -10.49 28.59
CA CYS A 341 21.46 -10.22 27.63
C CYS A 341 22.27 -11.50 27.41
N GLY A 342 22.31 -11.99 26.17
CA GLY A 342 23.20 -13.06 25.73
C GLY A 342 23.69 -12.76 24.32
N LEU A 343 24.95 -12.30 24.22
CA LEU A 343 25.68 -12.22 22.95
C LEU A 343 25.83 -13.63 22.40
N GLY A 344 25.19 -13.90 21.26
CA GLY A 344 25.37 -15.11 20.47
C GLY A 344 25.53 -14.73 19.01
N ASP A 345 26.73 -14.95 18.49
CA ASP A 345 27.05 -14.87 17.06
C ASP A 345 26.20 -15.91 16.32
N GLY A 346 25.16 -15.45 15.63
CA GLY A 346 24.29 -16.26 14.78
C GLY A 346 24.22 -15.62 13.39
N GLU A 347 24.83 -16.28 12.41
CA GLU A 347 24.68 -15.96 10.98
C GLU A 347 23.18 -15.91 10.60
N PRO A 348 22.71 -14.87 9.90
CA PRO A 348 21.33 -14.85 9.43
C PRO A 348 21.14 -15.84 8.27
N PRO A 349 19.98 -16.49 8.17
CA PRO A 349 19.71 -17.42 7.09
C PRO A 349 19.51 -16.67 5.75
N SER A 350 20.28 -17.09 4.75
CA SER A 350 20.22 -16.63 3.36
C SER A 350 19.02 -17.25 2.62
N TRP A 351 17.86 -16.62 2.69
CA TRP A 351 16.70 -17.00 1.88
C TRP A 351 16.28 -15.83 1.01
N TRP A 352 16.77 -15.78 -0.24
CA TRP A 352 16.02 -15.46 -1.47
C TRP A 352 16.94 -15.69 -2.67
N LEU A 353 17.03 -16.95 -3.08
CA LEU A 353 17.46 -17.37 -4.41
C LEU A 353 16.73 -18.68 -4.66
N LEU A 354 15.66 -18.63 -5.48
CA LEU A 354 15.22 -19.67 -6.42
C LEU A 354 13.73 -19.49 -6.76
N ALA A 355 13.47 -19.07 -8.00
CA ALA A 355 12.56 -19.78 -8.89
C ALA A 355 12.68 -19.26 -10.33
N ALA A 356 13.68 -19.75 -11.06
CA ALA A 356 13.57 -19.95 -12.51
C ALA A 356 14.56 -21.03 -12.92
N LEU A 357 14.09 -22.28 -13.09
CA LEU A 357 14.66 -23.27 -14.03
C LEU A 357 13.65 -24.44 -14.21
N PRO A 358 13.63 -25.06 -15.40
CA PRO A 358 12.45 -25.73 -15.93
C PRO A 358 12.35 -27.22 -15.58
N TRP A 359 11.11 -27.66 -15.63
CA TRP A 359 10.62 -29.03 -15.54
C TRP A 359 11.28 -29.94 -16.59
N LEU A 360 12.17 -30.85 -16.16
CA LEU A 360 12.68 -31.93 -16.99
C LEU A 360 11.97 -33.24 -16.65
N GLY A 361 11.08 -33.64 -17.58
CA GLY A 361 10.27 -34.84 -17.53
C GLY A 361 11.09 -36.14 -17.51
N ARG A 362 10.68 -37.04 -16.61
CA ARG A 362 11.20 -38.40 -16.47
C ARG A 362 10.67 -39.29 -17.60
N ARG A 363 11.50 -39.59 -18.60
CA ARG A 363 11.20 -40.64 -19.60
C ARG A 363 11.39 -42.02 -18.98
N ARG A 364 10.32 -42.81 -18.88
CA ARG A 364 10.39 -44.27 -18.91
C ARG A 364 10.61 -44.72 -20.35
N ARG A 365 11.49 -45.69 -20.58
CA ARG A 365 11.43 -46.54 -21.78
C ARG A 365 11.35 -48.01 -21.38
N PRO A 366 10.61 -48.83 -22.16
CA PRO A 366 10.43 -50.24 -21.90
C PRO A 366 11.51 -51.08 -22.61
N ARG A 367 12.01 -52.11 -21.93
CA ARG A 367 11.92 -53.54 -22.30
C ARG A 367 12.66 -54.37 -21.27
#